data_AF-A0A3N0YCG9-F1
#
_entry.id   AF-A0A3N0YCG9-F1
#
_cell.length_a   1.000
_cell.length_b   1.000
_cell.length_c   1.000
_cell.angle_alpha   90.00
_cell.angle_beta   90.00
_cell.angle_gamma   90.00
#
_symmetry.space_group_name_H-M   'P 1'
#
loop_
_entity.id
_entity.type
_entity.pdbx_description
1 polymer ?
#
loop_
_entity_poly.entity_id
_entity_poly.type
_entity_poly.pdbx_seq_one_letter_code
_entity_poly.pdbx_strand_id
1 'polypeptide(L)'
;MLWRFSALLKRCINTSSSRLCKKALDVSADLTELGRTPIAVVSAGVKSILDIGRTLEFLVIWFEPTDADKACKPFLSESWKALSYTSPNLAELCTMNHTLGLPTPTELPRSLEDVLGCVPTLCRPLLEHLHCVVVTLGALGVLVCGEHDAGTVNLQTRKQKRV
;
A
#
# COMPACT_ATOMS: atom_id res chain seq x y z
N MET A 1 -23.75 -11.74 13.17
CA MET A 1 -23.64 -11.41 11.73
C MET A 1 -22.20 -11.41 11.18
N LEU A 2 -21.14 -11.41 12.00
CA LEU A 2 -19.73 -11.43 11.54
C LEU A 2 -19.23 -12.78 10.98
N TRP A 3 -19.87 -13.90 11.29
CA TRP A 3 -19.34 -15.24 10.96
C TRP A 3 -19.67 -15.73 9.53
N ARG A 4 -20.56 -15.05 8.81
CA ARG A 4 -20.91 -15.43 7.42
C ARG A 4 -19.91 -14.95 6.37
N PHE A 5 -19.12 -13.91 6.67
CA PHE A 5 -18.11 -13.36 5.74
C PHE A 5 -16.82 -14.21 5.69
N SER A 6 -16.43 -14.84 6.81
CA SER A 6 -15.28 -15.77 6.82
C SER A 6 -15.49 -16.97 5.90
N ALA A 7 -16.73 -17.46 5.78
CA ALA A 7 -17.06 -18.58 4.92
C ALA A 7 -16.99 -18.21 3.42
N LEU A 8 -17.36 -16.98 3.05
CA LEU A 8 -17.34 -16.52 1.66
C LEU A 8 -15.89 -16.34 1.17
N LEU A 9 -15.03 -15.69 1.97
CA LEU A 9 -13.60 -15.55 1.66
C LEU A 9 -12.87 -16.91 1.61
N LYS A 10 -13.24 -17.86 2.49
CA LYS A 10 -12.69 -19.23 2.45
C LYS A 10 -13.17 -20.03 1.24
N ARG A 11 -14.38 -19.78 0.74
CA ARG A 11 -14.92 -20.47 -0.44
C ARG A 11 -14.19 -20.05 -1.72
N CYS A 12 -13.82 -18.78 -1.84
CA CYS A 12 -13.01 -18.25 -2.96
C CYS A 12 -11.56 -18.79 -2.96
N ILE A 13 -11.04 -19.23 -1.82
CA ILE A 13 -9.68 -19.81 -1.70
C ILE A 13 -9.65 -21.30 -2.10
N ASN A 14 -10.74 -22.04 -1.90
CA ASN A 14 -10.77 -23.49 -2.08
C ASN A 14 -11.26 -23.96 -3.47
N THR A 15 -11.76 -23.07 -4.33
CA THR A 15 -12.27 -23.44 -5.67
C THR A 15 -11.21 -23.47 -6.77
N SER A 16 -9.95 -23.07 -6.50
CA SER A 16 -8.91 -23.00 -7.53
C SER A 16 -8.11 -24.30 -7.73
N SER A 17 -8.57 -25.43 -7.20
CA SER A 17 -7.96 -26.75 -7.43
C SER A 17 -8.75 -27.55 -8.47
N SER A 18 -8.75 -27.10 -9.72
CA SER A 18 -8.96 -27.99 -10.86
C SER A 18 -8.23 -27.44 -12.09
N ARG A 19 -7.24 -28.22 -12.52
CA ARG A 19 -6.57 -28.13 -13.83
C ARG A 19 -7.62 -27.99 -14.95
N LEU A 20 -7.24 -27.23 -16.00
CA LEU A 20 -7.92 -27.01 -17.29
C LEU A 20 -8.85 -25.77 -17.36
N CYS A 21 -8.38 -24.69 -17.99
CA CYS A 21 -8.90 -24.20 -19.28
C CYS A 21 -8.27 -22.84 -19.65
N LYS A 22 -8.03 -22.65 -20.95
CA LYS A 22 -7.49 -21.43 -21.57
C LYS A 22 -8.54 -20.31 -21.58
N LYS A 23 -8.10 -19.06 -21.31
CA LYS A 23 -8.77 -17.78 -21.69
C LYS A 23 -10.18 -17.49 -21.12
N ALA A 24 -10.41 -17.62 -19.83
CA ALA A 24 -11.52 -16.94 -19.16
C ALA A 24 -11.00 -16.19 -17.92
N LEU A 25 -11.18 -14.87 -17.91
CA LEU A 25 -10.79 -13.99 -16.80
C LEU A 25 -11.75 -14.23 -15.63
N ASP A 26 -11.26 -14.87 -14.57
CA ASP A 26 -12.03 -15.09 -13.35
C ASP A 26 -11.81 -13.93 -12.37
N VAL A 27 -12.39 -12.77 -12.70
CA VAL A 27 -12.46 -11.63 -11.77
C VAL A 27 -13.59 -11.94 -10.80
N SER A 28 -13.26 -12.21 -9.53
CA SER A 28 -14.28 -12.46 -8.51
C SER A 28 -15.26 -11.28 -8.44
N ALA A 29 -16.56 -11.59 -8.49
CA ALA A 29 -17.64 -10.62 -8.30
C ALA A 29 -17.48 -9.83 -6.98
N ASP A 30 -16.81 -10.40 -5.98
CA ASP A 30 -16.55 -9.77 -4.68
C ASP A 30 -15.76 -8.46 -4.82
N LEU A 31 -14.83 -8.38 -5.78
CA LEU A 31 -13.99 -7.19 -6.00
C LEU A 31 -14.76 -6.02 -6.58
N THR A 32 -15.76 -6.32 -7.41
CA THR A 32 -16.65 -5.29 -7.98
C THR A 32 -17.58 -4.72 -6.91
N GLU A 33 -18.06 -5.55 -6.00
CA GLU A 33 -18.91 -5.13 -4.87
C GLU A 33 -18.11 -4.37 -3.79
N LEU A 34 -16.86 -4.78 -3.54
CA LEU A 34 -15.91 -4.07 -2.68
C LEU A 34 -15.59 -2.65 -3.19
N GLY A 35 -15.47 -2.46 -4.51
CA GLY A 35 -15.23 -1.13 -5.10
C GLY A 35 -16.45 -0.21 -5.09
N ARG A 36 -17.67 -0.76 -4.93
CA ARG A 36 -18.94 0.00 -4.95
C ARG A 36 -19.47 0.36 -3.57
N THR A 37 -19.07 -0.37 -2.54
CA THR A 37 -19.54 -0.16 -1.17
C THR A 37 -18.44 0.53 -0.35
N PRO A 38 -18.73 1.58 0.43
CA PRO A 38 -17.72 2.25 1.26
C PRO A 38 -17.37 1.39 2.49
N ILE A 39 -16.72 0.24 2.25
CA ILE A 39 -16.23 -0.70 3.26
C ILE A 39 -14.71 -0.76 3.21
N ALA A 40 -14.07 -0.65 4.37
CA ALA A 40 -12.64 -0.88 4.50
C ALA A 40 -12.40 -2.35 4.85
N VAL A 41 -11.56 -3.04 4.07
CA VAL A 41 -11.11 -4.40 4.38
C VAL A 41 -9.73 -4.34 5.00
N VAL A 42 -9.62 -4.76 6.25
CA VAL A 42 -8.33 -4.90 6.94
C VAL A 42 -7.89 -6.36 6.86
N SER A 43 -6.73 -6.62 6.26
CA SER A 43 -6.14 -7.96 6.17
C SER A 43 -4.66 -7.90 6.55
N ALA A 44 -4.10 -9.02 7.03
CA ALA A 44 -2.68 -9.13 7.38
C ALA A 44 -1.76 -9.32 6.15
N GLY A 45 -2.18 -8.80 5.00
CA GLY A 45 -1.54 -8.97 3.70
C GLY A 45 -2.42 -9.69 2.68
N VAL A 46 -2.15 -9.44 1.41
CA VAL A 46 -2.77 -10.14 0.28
C VAL A 46 -2.10 -11.51 0.17
N LYS A 47 -2.87 -12.61 0.25
CA LYS A 47 -2.34 -13.95 0.00
C LYS A 47 -1.78 -13.96 -1.43
N SER A 48 -0.54 -14.41 -1.62
CA SER A 48 0.23 -14.40 -2.88
C SER A 48 -0.38 -15.16 -4.07
N ILE A 49 -1.65 -15.56 -3.97
CA ILE A 49 -2.39 -16.41 -4.90
C ILE A 49 -3.42 -15.62 -5.73
N LEU A 50 -3.68 -14.35 -5.38
CA LEU A 50 -4.44 -13.46 -6.25
C LEU A 50 -3.48 -12.86 -7.27
N ASP A 51 -3.87 -12.88 -8.55
CA ASP A 51 -3.22 -12.10 -9.60
C ASP A 51 -3.43 -10.60 -9.29
N ILE A 52 -2.49 -10.09 -8.50
CA ILE A 52 -2.42 -8.72 -7.97
C ILE A 52 -2.44 -7.72 -9.15
N GLY A 53 -1.78 -8.02 -10.27
CA GLY A 53 -1.62 -7.06 -11.37
C GLY A 53 -2.89 -6.47 -12.00
N ARG A 54 -4.04 -7.16 -11.99
CA ARG A 54 -5.29 -6.66 -12.63
C ARG A 54 -6.43 -6.35 -11.66
N THR A 55 -6.27 -6.71 -10.40
CA THR A 55 -7.27 -6.48 -9.35
C THR A 55 -7.21 -5.04 -8.79
N LEU A 56 -6.11 -4.32 -9.08
CA LEU A 56 -5.68 -3.14 -8.32
C LEU A 56 -5.95 -1.80 -9.01
N GLU A 57 -6.44 -1.79 -10.24
CA GLU A 57 -6.82 -0.55 -10.94
C GLU A 57 -8.08 0.10 -10.36
N PHE A 58 -8.87 -0.64 -9.57
CA PHE A 58 -10.20 -0.21 -9.10
C PHE A 58 -10.30 0.05 -7.59
N LEU A 59 -9.26 -0.24 -6.80
CA LEU A 59 -9.34 -0.17 -5.34
C LEU A 59 -8.30 0.78 -4.75
N VAL A 60 -8.75 1.62 -3.83
CA VAL A 60 -7.87 2.40 -2.97
C VAL A 60 -7.29 1.47 -1.90
N ILE A 61 -5.97 1.39 -1.84
CA ILE A 61 -5.27 0.51 -0.88
C ILE A 61 -4.42 1.33 0.05
N TRP A 62 -4.61 1.08 1.35
CA TRP A 62 -3.83 1.66 2.41
C TRP A 62 -2.99 0.57 3.07
N PHE A 63 -1.67 0.76 3.10
CA PHE A 63 -0.73 -0.13 3.75
C PHE A 63 -0.24 0.45 5.09
N GLU A 64 -0.57 -0.24 6.19
CA GLU A 64 -0.05 0.03 7.54
C GLU A 64 0.96 -1.06 7.91
N PRO A 65 2.28 -0.83 7.74
CA PRO A 65 3.27 -1.74 8.30
C PRO A 65 3.20 -1.70 9.85
N THR A 66 3.46 -2.84 10.48
CA THR A 66 3.49 -2.96 11.96
C THR A 66 4.91 -3.08 12.51
N ASP A 67 5.83 -3.52 11.64
CA ASP A 67 7.24 -3.75 11.94
C ASP A 67 8.04 -3.77 10.63
N ALA A 68 9.37 -3.65 10.76
CA ALA A 68 10.29 -3.61 9.63
C ALA A 68 10.21 -4.86 8.73
N ASP A 69 10.03 -6.05 9.31
CA ASP A 69 9.96 -7.31 8.56
C ASP A 69 8.69 -7.39 7.70
N LYS A 70 7.60 -6.73 8.13
CA LYS A 70 6.39 -6.58 7.31
C LYS A 70 6.51 -5.44 6.31
N ALA A 71 7.19 -4.36 6.67
CA ALA A 71 7.35 -3.17 5.84
C ALA A 71 8.01 -3.49 4.50
N CYS A 72 8.97 -4.41 4.45
CA CYS A 72 9.68 -4.77 3.22
C CYS A 72 8.84 -5.61 2.24
N LYS A 73 7.83 -6.35 2.71
CA LYS A 73 7.19 -7.42 1.93
C LYS A 73 6.60 -6.96 0.60
N PRO A 74 5.86 -5.83 0.51
CA PRO A 74 5.35 -5.35 -0.77
C PRO A 74 6.46 -4.97 -1.76
N PHE A 75 7.62 -4.55 -1.24
CA PHE A 75 8.75 -4.02 -2.00
C PHE A 75 9.71 -5.10 -2.52
N LEU A 76 9.53 -6.37 -2.13
CA LEU A 76 10.25 -7.52 -2.70
C LEU A 76 9.79 -7.87 -4.13
N SER A 77 8.75 -7.22 -4.64
CA SER A 77 8.21 -7.39 -5.99
C SER A 77 7.60 -6.06 -6.46
N GLU A 78 7.13 -5.97 -7.70
CA GLU A 78 6.45 -4.77 -8.22
C GLU A 78 5.07 -4.51 -7.59
N SER A 79 4.61 -5.36 -6.66
CA SER A 79 3.29 -5.28 -6.04
C SER A 79 3.05 -3.99 -5.25
N TRP A 80 4.10 -3.35 -4.72
CA TRP A 80 3.97 -2.08 -3.98
C TRP A 80 3.43 -0.92 -4.83
N LYS A 81 3.58 -0.97 -6.17
CA LYS A 81 3.10 0.07 -7.09
C LYS A 81 1.58 0.17 -7.16
N ALA A 82 0.88 -0.82 -6.63
CA ALA A 82 -0.57 -0.82 -6.50
C ALA A 82 -1.07 -0.19 -5.20
N LEU A 83 -0.18 0.15 -4.26
CA LEU A 83 -0.57 0.85 -3.04
C LEU A 83 -0.97 2.28 -3.39
N SER A 84 -2.11 2.74 -2.86
CA SER A 84 -2.53 4.14 -3.00
C SER A 84 -1.91 4.99 -1.89
N TYR A 85 -1.88 4.44 -0.68
CA TYR A 85 -1.41 5.11 0.54
C TYR A 85 -0.59 4.15 1.38
N THR A 86 0.34 4.70 2.15
CA THR A 86 1.07 3.96 3.18
C THR A 86 1.37 4.84 4.37
N SER A 87 1.48 4.23 5.54
CA SER A 87 1.60 4.94 6.82
C SER A 87 2.73 4.36 7.70
N PRO A 88 3.98 4.35 7.21
CA PRO A 88 5.09 3.79 7.96
C PRO A 88 5.54 4.73 9.08
N ASN A 89 6.14 4.18 10.13
CA ASN A 89 7.06 4.97 10.94
C ASN A 89 8.40 5.18 10.21
N LEU A 90 9.26 6.04 10.76
CA LEU A 90 10.53 6.36 10.11
C LEU A 90 11.43 5.14 9.87
N ALA A 91 11.48 4.20 10.81
CA ALA A 91 12.30 2.99 10.68
C ALA A 91 11.79 2.09 9.55
N GLU A 92 10.47 1.90 9.47
CA GLU A 92 9.82 1.13 8.41
C GLU A 92 10.03 1.78 7.04
N LEU A 93 9.94 3.11 6.95
CA LEU A 93 10.20 3.86 5.72
C LEU A 93 11.64 3.64 5.22
N CYS A 94 12.61 3.63 6.13
CA CYS A 94 13.98 3.28 5.81
C CYS A 94 14.07 1.83 5.30
N THR A 95 13.42 0.87 5.96
CA THR A 95 13.41 -0.53 5.51
C THR A 95 12.80 -0.69 4.11
N MET A 96 11.72 0.03 3.80
CA MET A 96 11.11 0.04 2.47
C MET A 96 12.09 0.54 1.40
N ASN A 97 12.74 1.67 1.64
CA ASN A 97 13.73 2.24 0.72
C ASN A 97 14.96 1.32 0.55
N HIS A 98 15.46 0.76 1.65
CA HIS A 98 16.57 -0.18 1.62
C HIS A 98 16.24 -1.42 0.77
N THR A 99 15.01 -1.94 0.89
CA THR A 99 14.54 -3.08 0.09
C THR A 99 14.51 -2.78 -1.42
N LEU A 100 14.22 -1.54 -1.78
CA LEU A 100 14.27 -1.05 -3.17
C LEU A 100 15.71 -0.73 -3.64
N GLY A 101 16.73 -0.90 -2.79
CA GLY A 101 18.11 -0.51 -3.10
C GLY A 101 18.33 1.00 -3.12
N LEU A 102 17.43 1.78 -2.51
CA LEU A 102 17.51 3.23 -2.45
C LEU A 102 18.39 3.69 -1.28
N PRO A 103 19.04 4.86 -1.36
CA PRO A 103 19.86 5.39 -0.28
C PRO A 103 19.05 5.60 1.00
N THR A 104 19.56 5.08 2.12
CA THR A 104 18.95 5.21 3.45
C THR A 104 20.00 5.67 4.46
N PRO A 105 19.62 6.49 5.47
CA PRO A 105 20.55 6.90 6.51
C PRO A 105 21.02 5.71 7.35
N THR A 106 22.30 5.69 7.72
CA THR A 106 22.88 4.64 8.59
C THR A 106 22.32 4.69 10.01
N GLU A 107 22.00 5.89 10.50
CA GLU A 107 21.36 6.11 11.79
C GLU A 107 20.07 6.92 11.61
N LEU A 108 19.05 6.60 12.41
CA LEU A 108 17.78 7.33 12.36
C LEU A 108 17.95 8.75 12.92
N PRO A 109 17.48 9.79 12.21
CA PRO A 109 17.55 11.16 12.68
C PRO A 109 16.71 11.34 13.94
N ARG A 110 17.24 12.12 14.89
CA ARG A 110 16.62 12.36 16.21
C ARG A 110 16.14 13.81 16.39
N SER A 111 16.67 14.74 15.61
CA SER A 111 16.23 16.13 15.61
C SER A 111 15.12 16.34 14.56
N LEU A 112 14.22 17.28 14.81
CA LEU A 112 13.17 17.61 13.84
C LEU A 112 13.76 18.13 12.52
N GLU A 113 14.86 18.90 12.59
CA GLU A 113 15.53 19.44 11.40
C GLU A 113 16.07 18.33 10.50
N ASP A 114 16.77 17.35 11.08
CA ASP A 114 17.28 16.20 10.33
C ASP A 114 16.14 15.34 9.75
N VAL A 115 15.06 15.18 10.51
CA VAL A 115 13.86 14.46 10.06
C VAL A 115 13.22 15.18 8.86
N LEU A 116 13.08 16.51 8.91
CA LEU A 116 12.51 17.31 7.83
C LEU A 116 13.40 17.31 6.57
N GLY A 117 14.72 17.16 6.71
CA GLY A 117 15.63 16.96 5.57
C GLY A 117 15.59 15.53 5.01
N CYS A 118 15.44 14.53 5.87
CA CYS A 118 15.54 13.12 5.52
C CYS A 118 14.24 12.56 4.92
N VAL A 119 13.09 12.76 5.57
CA VAL A 119 11.83 12.09 5.22
C VAL A 119 11.35 12.41 3.81
N PRO A 120 11.37 13.68 3.34
CA PRO A 120 10.96 13.98 1.96
C PRO A 120 11.82 13.25 0.92
N THR A 121 13.12 13.08 1.20
CA THR A 121 14.06 12.37 0.32
C THR A 121 13.70 10.89 0.22
N LEU A 122 13.33 10.26 1.34
CA LEU A 122 12.88 8.86 1.40
C LEU A 122 11.49 8.65 0.77
N CYS A 123 10.62 9.66 0.82
CA CYS A 123 9.26 9.54 0.28
C CYS A 123 9.20 9.76 -1.24
N ARG A 124 10.07 10.60 -1.81
CA ARG A 124 10.03 10.97 -3.24
C ARG A 124 9.94 9.78 -4.20
N PRO A 125 10.79 8.74 -4.09
CA PRO A 125 10.72 7.59 -5.00
C PRO A 125 9.41 6.80 -4.87
N LEU A 126 8.83 6.75 -3.67
CA LEU A 126 7.57 6.06 -3.42
C LEU A 126 6.39 6.83 -4.03
N LEU A 127 6.42 8.17 -3.96
CA LEU A 127 5.39 9.07 -4.48
C LEU A 127 5.29 9.10 -6.02
N GLU A 128 6.24 8.48 -6.73
CA GLU A 128 6.08 8.23 -8.18
C GLU A 128 4.90 7.30 -8.47
N HIS A 129 4.57 6.42 -7.51
CA HIS A 129 3.51 5.42 -7.64
C HIS A 129 2.39 5.59 -6.60
N LEU A 130 2.71 6.05 -5.38
CA LEU A 130 1.75 6.27 -4.30
C LEU A 130 1.19 7.71 -4.35
N HIS A 131 -0.05 7.90 -3.90
CA HIS A 131 -0.63 9.23 -3.78
C HIS A 131 -0.10 9.99 -2.55
N CYS A 132 0.03 9.29 -1.42
CA CYS A 132 0.52 9.90 -0.18
C CYS A 132 1.19 8.87 0.74
N VAL A 133 2.24 9.33 1.43
CA VAL A 133 2.97 8.61 2.48
C VAL A 133 2.80 9.40 3.77
N VAL A 134 2.18 8.78 4.78
CA VAL A 134 1.95 9.38 6.10
C VAL A 134 2.98 8.83 7.08
N VAL A 135 4.03 9.59 7.36
CA VAL A 135 5.15 9.11 8.18
C VAL A 135 4.92 9.41 9.65
N THR A 136 4.84 8.38 10.48
CA THR A 136 4.71 8.55 11.93
C THR A 136 6.09 8.72 12.59
N LEU A 137 6.23 9.77 13.41
CA LEU A 137 7.52 10.20 13.99
C LEU A 137 7.50 10.18 15.53
N GLY A 138 6.57 9.44 16.12
CA GLY A 138 6.39 9.36 17.57
C GLY A 138 6.08 10.73 18.18
N ALA A 139 6.90 11.18 19.13
CA ALA A 139 6.71 12.46 19.82
C ALA A 139 6.87 13.69 18.92
N LEU A 140 7.52 13.55 17.76
CA LEU A 140 7.66 14.62 16.76
C LEU A 140 6.42 14.79 15.88
N GLY A 141 5.40 13.95 16.05
CA GLY A 141 4.14 14.03 15.32
C GLY A 141 4.12 13.18 14.05
N VAL A 142 3.52 13.72 12.99
CA VAL A 142 3.30 13.05 11.71
C VAL A 142 3.70 13.98 10.58
N LEU A 143 4.41 13.44 9.58
CA LEU A 143 4.69 14.16 8.34
C LEU A 143 3.87 13.55 7.20
N VAL A 144 3.09 14.38 6.52
CA VAL A 144 2.28 13.96 5.37
C VAL A 144 3.03 14.35 4.09
N CYS A 145 3.41 13.37 3.29
CA CYS A 145 4.13 13.56 2.04
C CYS A 145 3.23 13.17 0.87
N GLY A 146 3.03 14.07 -0.09
CA GLY A 146 2.23 13.81 -1.30
C GLY A 146 2.34 14.98 -2.28
N GLU A 147 1.59 14.92 -3.39
CA GLU A 147 1.45 16.08 -4.27
C GLU A 147 0.88 17.25 -3.48
N HIS A 148 1.47 18.44 -3.62
CA HIS A 148 1.01 19.62 -2.90
C HIS A 148 0.52 20.70 -3.86
N ASP A 149 -0.58 21.35 -3.50
CA ASP A 149 -1.05 22.58 -4.15
C ASP A 149 -1.23 23.66 -3.08
N ALA A 150 -0.74 24.86 -3.36
CA ALA A 150 -0.80 26.03 -2.47
C ALA A 150 -0.39 25.77 -0.99
N GLY A 151 0.56 24.85 -0.73
CA GLY A 151 1.04 24.53 0.63
C GLY A 151 0.23 23.46 1.37
N THR A 152 -0.75 22.83 0.71
CA THR A 152 -1.55 21.71 1.26
C THR A 152 -1.27 20.44 0.47
N VAL A 153 -1.14 19.30 1.16
CA VAL A 153 -1.02 18.00 0.48
C VAL A 153 -2.38 17.58 -0.07
N ASN A 154 -2.43 17.28 -1.36
CA ASN A 154 -3.60 16.77 -2.05
C ASN A 154 -3.79 15.29 -1.73
N LEU A 155 -4.81 14.98 -0.93
CA LEU A 155 -5.20 13.61 -0.59
C LEU A 155 -6.29 13.05 -1.52
N GLN A 156 -6.68 13.79 -2.57
CA GLN A 156 -7.65 13.28 -3.52
C GLN A 156 -7.02 12.18 -4.35
N THR A 157 -7.76 11.08 -4.56
CA THR A 157 -7.37 10.03 -5.51
C THR A 157 -7.13 10.66 -6.87
N ARG A 158 -5.96 10.44 -7.49
CA ARG A 158 -5.72 10.86 -8.88
C ARG A 158 -6.87 10.33 -9.74
N LYS A 159 -7.68 11.22 -10.30
CA LYS A 159 -8.59 10.84 -11.39
C LYS A 159 -7.67 10.42 -12.52
N GLN A 160 -7.56 9.12 -12.78
CA GLN A 160 -6.80 8.62 -13.93
C GLN A 160 -7.19 9.45 -15.16
N LYS A 161 -6.20 10.07 -15.82
CA LYS A 161 -6.39 10.56 -17.18
C LYS A 161 -6.80 9.33 -18.00
N ARG A 162 -8.10 9.21 -18.29
CA ARG A 162 -8.58 8.32 -19.34
C ARG A 162 -7.89 8.77 -20.63
N VAL A 163 -6.87 8.02 -21.04
CA VAL A 163 -6.31 8.08 -22.39
C VAL A 163 -7.23 7.28 -23.30
#